data_AF-A0AAX4HKG5-F1
#
_entry.id   AF-A0AAX4HKG5-F1
#
_cell.length_a   1.000
_cell.length_b   1.000
_cell.length_c   1.000
_cell.angle_alpha   90.00
_cell.angle_beta   90.00
_cell.angle_gamma   90.00
#
_symmetry.space_group_name_H-M   'P 1'
#
loop_
_entity.id
_entity.type
_entity.pdbx_description
1 polymer ?
#
loop_
_entity_poly.entity_id
_entity_poly.type
_entity_poly.pdbx_seq_one_letter_code
_entity_poly.pdbx_strand_id
1 'polypeptide(L)'
;MFKLLLLFFITSCSFFVSRIDTPLVADIDIEKQRPEAPGFCPLDKKVEFQLVGNSDNSQVVYYQLVKNIGKSQLDFMDHFALWNLLQLAVRPDQSSATSRIQVLLHKDGRSSYFDFFSELSENQFPYLYGIEWILKKYGNKRGLEYYAQILDNSIGSQLKISKDFENFLVKNLQGIKNDPELAPFYFRGVEILKENETAPTLSYKKVVALYRKHQKDQKIIINTSLTQFVTEKGNSGSCNYDFNLYDNSIFLIDKIIPVANLYGLALPNAAFMASSSQKLDKIASLDHLPLFKGESKVRSSAVCMIENKDAKIWAISNQSRDPGQHLFHLVRYGLPGSQTTSEVNRLIRHSRHLFLSDPVRLIIESGRSSEDQIENLLKLNLPIYNADKLGNIWSYTMFKEGNRFIIDDRNPGAFTCK
;
A
#
# COMPACT_ATOMS: atom_id res chain seq x y z
N MET A 1 -13.26 -25.03 -68.22
CA MET A 1 -12.15 -24.42 -67.45
C MET A 1 -12.63 -23.72 -66.17
N PHE A 2 -13.79 -24.09 -65.60
CA PHE A 2 -14.38 -23.41 -64.42
C PHE A 2 -14.56 -24.35 -63.19
N LYS A 3 -14.26 -25.65 -63.34
CA LYS A 3 -14.38 -26.65 -62.26
C LYS A 3 -13.10 -26.86 -61.45
N LEU A 4 -11.95 -26.36 -61.90
CA LEU A 4 -10.67 -26.52 -61.19
C LEU A 4 -10.39 -25.40 -60.18
N LEU A 5 -11.07 -24.26 -60.28
CA LEU A 5 -10.86 -23.10 -59.40
C LEU A 5 -11.59 -23.23 -58.05
N LEU A 6 -12.60 -24.10 -57.95
CA LEU A 6 -13.39 -24.27 -56.73
C LEU A 6 -12.69 -25.12 -55.67
N LEU A 7 -11.70 -25.95 -56.05
CA LEU A 7 -10.96 -26.81 -55.12
C LEU A 7 -9.88 -26.06 -54.32
N PHE A 8 -9.39 -24.92 -54.81
CA PHE A 8 -8.37 -24.13 -54.11
C PHE A 8 -8.91 -23.25 -52.97
N PHE A 9 -10.22 -22.97 -52.94
CA PHE A 9 -10.82 -22.18 -51.86
C PHE A 9 -11.18 -23.02 -50.63
N ILE A 10 -11.42 -24.33 -50.78
CA ILE A 10 -11.85 -25.19 -49.66
C ILE A 10 -10.66 -25.67 -48.81
N THR A 11 -9.44 -25.71 -49.35
CA THR A 11 -8.24 -26.08 -48.60
C THR A 11 -7.64 -24.93 -47.78
N SER A 12 -8.06 -23.69 -48.05
CA SER A 12 -7.55 -22.50 -47.34
C SER A 12 -8.10 -22.35 -45.91
N CYS A 13 -9.30 -22.89 -45.64
CA CYS A 13 -9.86 -22.89 -44.29
C CYS A 13 -9.30 -24.00 -43.39
N SER A 14 -8.93 -25.15 -43.96
CA SER A 14 -8.36 -26.27 -43.18
C SER A 14 -6.96 -25.98 -42.63
N PHE A 15 -6.18 -25.12 -43.32
CA PHE A 15 -4.86 -24.71 -42.84
C PHE A 15 -4.92 -23.70 -41.69
N PHE A 16 -6.07 -23.04 -41.49
CA PHE A 16 -6.30 -22.14 -40.36
C PHE A 16 -6.86 -22.87 -39.13
N VAL A 17 -7.59 -23.97 -39.31
CA VAL A 17 -8.13 -24.76 -38.19
C VAL A 17 -7.03 -25.60 -37.51
N SER A 18 -6.05 -26.12 -38.27
CA SER A 18 -4.92 -26.86 -37.68
C SER A 18 -3.88 -26.00 -36.95
N ARG A 19 -4.06 -24.67 -36.91
CA ARG A 19 -3.25 -23.75 -36.08
C ARG A 19 -3.95 -23.28 -34.81
N ILE A 20 -5.18 -23.74 -34.56
CA ILE A 20 -5.92 -23.45 -33.31
C ILE A 20 -5.72 -24.57 -32.27
N ASP A 21 -5.23 -25.74 -32.69
CA ASP A 21 -4.97 -26.89 -31.81
C ASP A 21 -3.56 -26.94 -31.21
N THR A 22 -2.73 -25.92 -31.42
CA THR A 22 -1.58 -25.71 -30.53
C THR A 22 -2.12 -25.24 -29.18
N PRO A 23 -1.82 -25.93 -28.06
CA PRO A 23 -2.28 -25.49 -26.76
C PRO A 23 -1.88 -24.02 -26.59
N LEU A 24 -2.85 -23.17 -26.24
CA LEU A 24 -2.63 -21.76 -25.88
C LEU A 24 -1.69 -21.59 -24.68
N VAL A 25 -1.29 -22.70 -24.07
CA VAL A 25 -0.12 -22.84 -23.22
C VAL A 25 1.03 -23.30 -24.13
N ALA A 26 1.63 -22.36 -24.87
CA ALA A 26 3.04 -22.53 -25.22
C ALA A 26 3.77 -22.82 -23.91
N ASP A 27 4.73 -23.75 -23.90
CA ASP A 27 5.59 -24.08 -22.77
C ASP A 27 6.04 -22.81 -22.03
N ILE A 28 5.21 -22.36 -21.08
CA ILE A 28 5.61 -21.43 -20.05
C ILE A 28 6.47 -22.34 -19.21
N ASP A 29 7.77 -22.27 -19.43
CA ASP A 29 8.77 -22.69 -18.46
C ASP A 29 8.26 -22.12 -17.13
N ILE A 30 7.59 -22.97 -16.33
CA ILE A 30 7.03 -22.59 -15.03
C ILE A 30 8.27 -22.26 -14.23
N GLU A 31 8.62 -20.98 -14.22
CA GLU A 31 9.90 -20.49 -13.74
C GLU A 31 10.08 -21.07 -12.34
N LYS A 32 10.98 -22.07 -12.25
CA LYS A 32 11.17 -22.88 -11.05
C LYS A 32 11.31 -21.94 -9.87
N GLN A 33 10.41 -22.12 -8.89
CA GLN A 33 10.31 -21.38 -7.64
C GLN A 33 11.68 -20.89 -7.19
N ARG A 34 11.96 -19.60 -7.44
CA ARG A 34 13.14 -18.96 -6.85
C ARG A 34 13.00 -19.14 -5.34
N PRO A 35 14.06 -19.55 -4.61
CA PRO A 35 14.01 -19.54 -3.16
C PRO A 35 13.85 -18.09 -2.71
N GLU A 36 12.61 -17.69 -2.51
CA GLU A 36 12.27 -16.32 -2.22
C GLU A 36 12.58 -16.03 -0.75
N ALA A 37 13.47 -15.06 -0.51
CA ALA A 37 13.74 -14.55 0.83
C ALA A 37 12.42 -14.19 1.55
N PRO A 38 12.33 -14.43 2.88
CA PRO A 38 11.12 -14.15 3.63
C PRO A 38 10.78 -12.66 3.55
N GLY A 39 9.50 -12.34 3.32
CA GLY A 39 8.98 -10.97 3.27
C GLY A 39 8.90 -10.30 4.65
N PHE A 40 9.70 -10.73 5.62
CA PHE A 40 9.66 -10.26 7.01
C PHE A 40 11.03 -10.43 7.69
N CYS A 41 11.24 -9.71 8.79
CA CYS A 41 12.48 -9.81 9.57
C CYS A 41 12.66 -11.20 10.20
N PRO A 42 13.90 -11.74 10.26
CA PRO A 42 14.17 -13.06 10.84
C PRO A 42 13.57 -13.26 12.25
N LEU A 43 12.99 -14.44 12.50
CA LEU A 43 12.30 -14.76 13.76
C LEU A 43 13.27 -15.00 14.92
N ASP A 44 14.46 -15.52 14.62
CA ASP A 44 15.56 -15.79 15.55
C ASP A 44 16.16 -14.50 16.14
N LYS A 45 15.94 -13.35 15.50
CA LYS A 45 16.40 -12.06 15.98
C LYS A 45 15.37 -11.39 16.86
N LYS A 46 15.78 -10.99 18.06
CA LYS A 46 15.02 -10.04 18.87
C LYS A 46 15.10 -8.67 18.19
N VAL A 47 14.01 -8.26 17.55
CA VAL A 47 13.90 -6.96 16.88
C VAL A 47 13.36 -5.94 17.89
N GLU A 48 14.15 -4.93 18.22
CA GLU A 48 13.73 -3.84 19.09
C GLU A 48 13.10 -2.69 18.30
N PHE A 49 13.46 -2.60 17.03
CA PHE A 49 13.03 -1.51 16.17
C PHE A 49 12.86 -2.02 14.75
N GLN A 50 11.63 -1.90 14.24
CA GLN A 50 11.27 -2.31 12.90
C GLN A 50 10.69 -1.13 12.13
N LEU A 51 11.16 -0.92 10.90
CA LEU A 51 10.53 -0.01 9.94
C LEU A 51 10.08 -0.81 8.73
N VAL A 52 8.98 -0.39 8.12
CA VAL A 52 8.53 -0.87 6.81
C VAL A 52 8.11 0.32 5.95
N GLY A 53 8.35 0.26 4.65
CA GLY A 53 8.00 1.31 3.69
C GLY A 53 8.61 1.08 2.31
N ASN A 54 8.31 1.98 1.38
CA ASN A 54 8.68 1.84 -0.04
C ASN A 54 10.11 2.32 -0.40
N SER A 55 10.95 2.63 0.59
CA SER A 55 12.30 3.16 0.36
C SER A 55 13.25 2.69 1.47
N ASP A 56 14.25 1.89 1.11
CA ASP A 56 15.34 1.51 2.02
C ASP A 56 16.10 2.74 2.52
N ASN A 57 16.35 3.70 1.63
CA ASN A 57 17.08 4.91 1.97
C ASN A 57 16.36 5.73 3.05
N SER A 58 15.04 5.90 2.96
CA SER A 58 14.30 6.66 3.98
C SER A 58 14.33 5.97 5.35
N GLN A 59 14.33 4.64 5.38
CA GLN A 59 14.45 3.87 6.62
C GLN A 59 15.85 4.01 7.24
N VAL A 60 16.90 3.97 6.42
CA VAL A 60 18.28 4.19 6.89
C VAL A 60 18.44 5.59 7.45
N VAL A 61 17.98 6.61 6.72
CA VAL A 61 18.04 8.02 7.16
C VAL A 61 17.28 8.22 8.47
N TYR A 62 16.08 7.65 8.59
CA TYR A 62 15.30 7.73 9.83
C TYR A 62 15.95 7.00 11.00
N TYR A 63 16.52 5.81 10.78
CA TYR A 63 17.24 5.10 11.83
C TYR A 63 18.46 5.88 12.33
N GLN A 64 19.19 6.54 11.42
CA GLN A 64 20.30 7.42 11.77
C GLN A 64 19.84 8.63 12.60
N LEU A 65 18.72 9.26 12.21
CA LEU A 65 18.08 10.33 12.99
C LEU A 65 17.81 9.88 14.43
N VAL A 66 17.12 8.75 14.60
CA VAL A 66 16.78 8.19 15.92
C VAL A 66 18.04 7.89 16.73
N LYS A 67 19.07 7.34 16.10
CA LYS A 67 20.35 7.05 16.76
C LYS A 67 21.04 8.33 17.25
N ASN A 68 21.01 9.40 16.45
CA ASN A 68 21.65 10.68 16.79
C ASN A 68 20.92 11.42 17.92
N ILE A 69 19.59 11.35 17.96
CA ILE A 69 18.79 11.91 19.07
C ILE A 69 18.96 11.07 20.35
N GLY A 70 19.12 9.75 20.20
CA GLY A 70 19.21 8.79 21.29
C GLY A 70 17.83 8.19 21.62
N LYS A 71 17.77 6.85 21.65
CA LYS A 71 16.51 6.08 21.82
C LYS A 71 15.70 6.49 23.07
N SER A 72 16.35 6.92 24.16
CA SER A 72 15.67 7.26 25.42
C SER A 72 14.94 8.61 25.39
N GLN A 73 15.12 9.43 24.35
CA GLN A 73 14.51 10.75 24.25
C GLN A 73 13.18 10.77 23.48
N LEU A 74 12.91 9.72 22.70
CA LEU A 74 11.72 9.59 21.86
C LEU A 74 10.84 8.46 22.39
N ASP A 75 9.58 8.78 22.67
CA ASP A 75 8.54 7.79 22.92
C ASP A 75 7.93 7.28 21.61
N PHE A 76 7.04 6.29 21.70
CA PHE A 76 6.38 5.72 20.53
C PHE A 76 5.57 6.75 19.73
N MET A 77 4.95 7.72 20.40
CA MET A 77 4.15 8.75 19.72
C MET A 77 5.03 9.78 19.01
N ASP A 78 6.23 10.05 19.54
CA ASP A 78 7.24 10.83 18.84
C ASP A 78 7.69 10.12 17.55
N HIS A 79 7.93 8.81 17.64
CA HIS A 79 8.24 7.98 16.48
C HIS A 79 7.12 7.99 15.44
N PHE A 80 5.87 7.84 15.89
CA PHE A 80 4.69 7.95 15.04
C PHE A 80 4.66 9.28 14.28
N ALA A 81 4.82 10.41 14.96
CA ALA A 81 4.79 11.72 14.32
C ALA A 81 5.93 11.90 13.32
N LEU A 82 7.17 11.62 13.72
CA LEU A 82 8.35 11.83 12.88
C LEU A 82 8.33 10.93 11.63
N TRP A 83 7.96 9.65 11.78
CA TRP A 83 7.92 8.73 10.65
C TRP A 83 6.82 9.10 9.65
N ASN A 84 5.63 9.51 10.13
CA ASN A 84 4.56 10.00 9.27
C ASN A 84 4.94 11.31 8.55
N LEU A 85 5.54 12.28 9.25
CA LEU A 85 5.96 13.52 8.62
C LEU A 85 7.04 13.26 7.56
N LEU A 86 8.01 12.38 7.82
CA LEU A 86 9.05 12.05 6.85
C LEU A 86 8.47 11.56 5.51
N GLN A 87 7.37 10.80 5.53
CA GLN A 87 6.74 10.30 4.30
C GLN A 87 6.31 11.40 3.33
N LEU A 88 6.08 12.63 3.82
CA LEU A 88 5.81 13.80 2.96
C LEU A 88 6.91 14.05 1.92
N ALA A 89 8.16 13.76 2.27
CA ALA A 89 9.28 13.88 1.34
C ALA A 89 9.60 12.58 0.59
N VAL A 90 9.19 11.42 1.13
CA VAL A 90 9.49 10.11 0.53
C VAL A 90 8.55 9.80 -0.64
N ARG A 91 7.24 10.05 -0.46
CA ARG A 91 6.20 9.81 -1.47
C ARG A 91 5.26 11.01 -1.55
N PRO A 92 5.74 12.20 -1.96
CA PRO A 92 4.91 13.41 -2.04
C PRO A 92 3.73 13.26 -3.03
N ASP A 93 3.80 12.27 -3.94
CA ASP A 93 2.74 11.90 -4.87
C ASP A 93 1.55 11.19 -4.18
N GLN A 94 1.78 10.52 -3.04
CA GLN A 94 0.76 9.73 -2.32
C GLN A 94 0.52 10.19 -0.88
N SER A 95 1.54 10.79 -0.27
CA SER A 95 1.59 11.28 1.10
C SER A 95 1.90 12.77 1.08
N SER A 96 0.98 13.59 0.58
CA SER A 96 1.02 15.04 0.75
C SER A 96 0.20 15.45 1.97
N ALA A 97 0.30 16.71 2.38
CA ALA A 97 -0.52 17.22 3.48
C ALA A 97 -2.03 17.13 3.20
N THR A 98 -2.41 17.14 1.91
CA THR A 98 -3.81 17.01 1.43
C THR A 98 -4.29 15.56 1.32
N SER A 99 -3.43 14.58 1.56
CA SER A 99 -3.76 13.16 1.34
C SER A 99 -4.66 12.58 2.43
N ARG A 100 -5.44 11.57 2.05
CA ARG A 100 -6.10 10.67 3.00
C ARG A 100 -5.04 9.91 3.78
N ILE A 101 -5.29 9.64 5.05
CA ILE A 101 -4.45 8.76 5.86
C ILE A 101 -5.33 7.79 6.66
N GLN A 102 -5.02 6.50 6.51
CA GLN A 102 -5.55 5.42 7.33
C GLN A 102 -4.43 4.92 8.25
N VAL A 103 -4.72 4.72 9.53
CA VAL A 103 -3.74 4.30 10.53
C VAL A 103 -4.33 3.16 11.36
N LEU A 104 -3.61 2.04 11.39
CA LEU A 104 -3.73 1.00 12.41
C LEU A 104 -2.66 1.28 13.46
N LEU A 105 -3.05 1.32 14.73
CA LEU A 105 -2.14 1.65 15.83
C LEU A 105 -2.37 0.71 17.02
N HIS A 106 -1.29 0.16 17.54
CA HIS A 106 -1.25 -0.67 18.74
C HIS A 106 -0.44 0.06 19.79
N LYS A 107 -1.08 0.37 20.92
CA LYS A 107 -0.41 0.98 22.07
C LYS A 107 -1.15 0.59 23.34
N ASP A 108 -0.40 0.34 24.41
CA ASP A 108 -0.95 -0.01 25.74
C ASP A 108 -1.90 -1.22 25.68
N GLY A 109 -1.55 -2.23 24.87
CA GLY A 109 -2.33 -3.46 24.69
C GLY A 109 -3.57 -3.32 23.79
N ARG A 110 -3.90 -2.12 23.33
CA ARG A 110 -5.09 -1.85 22.51
C ARG A 110 -4.72 -1.53 21.08
N SER A 111 -5.46 -2.12 20.15
CA SER A 111 -5.36 -1.77 18.73
C SER A 111 -6.50 -0.81 18.36
N SER A 112 -6.25 0.10 17.43
CA SER A 112 -7.22 1.10 17.00
C SER A 112 -7.04 1.39 15.51
N TYR A 113 -8.16 1.68 14.84
CA TYR A 113 -8.19 2.12 13.45
C TYR A 113 -8.66 3.56 13.37
N PHE A 114 -8.01 4.32 12.51
CA PHE A 114 -8.33 5.70 12.21
C PHE A 114 -8.25 5.95 10.71
N ASP A 115 -9.13 6.79 10.20
CA ASP A 115 -9.21 7.13 8.80
C ASP A 115 -9.66 8.58 8.65
N PHE A 116 -8.77 9.39 8.08
CA PHE A 116 -8.92 10.83 7.95
C PHE A 116 -8.96 11.21 6.48
N PHE A 117 -10.07 11.83 6.07
CA PHE A 117 -10.26 12.35 4.72
C PHE A 117 -11.19 13.56 4.75
N SER A 118 -11.32 14.26 3.63
CA SER A 118 -12.30 15.32 3.43
C SER A 118 -13.09 15.09 2.14
N GLU A 119 -14.35 15.47 2.18
CA GLU A 119 -15.21 15.55 0.99
C GLU A 119 -14.96 16.84 0.18
N LEU A 120 -14.24 17.81 0.76
CA LEU A 120 -13.82 19.03 0.08
C LEU A 120 -12.42 18.86 -0.51
N SER A 121 -12.18 19.48 -1.66
CA SER A 121 -10.92 19.40 -2.38
C SER A 121 -9.92 20.52 -2.03
N GLU A 122 -10.40 21.70 -1.63
CA GLU A 122 -9.53 22.86 -1.41
C GLU A 122 -9.15 23.09 0.05
N ASN A 123 -7.84 23.31 0.27
CA ASN A 123 -7.25 23.70 1.56
C ASN A 123 -7.60 22.76 2.73
N GLN A 124 -7.81 21.48 2.43
CA GLN A 124 -8.03 20.43 3.42
C GLN A 124 -6.75 19.65 3.63
N PHE A 125 -6.37 19.43 4.89
CA PHE A 125 -5.13 18.76 5.26
C PHE A 125 -5.37 17.54 6.17
N PRO A 126 -6.14 16.53 5.71
CA PRO A 126 -6.48 15.35 6.52
C PRO A 126 -5.25 14.60 7.03
N TYR A 127 -4.17 14.56 6.26
CA TYR A 127 -2.92 13.88 6.65
C TYR A 127 -2.34 14.47 7.94
N LEU A 128 -2.10 15.80 7.94
CA LEU A 128 -1.53 16.48 9.10
C LEU A 128 -2.53 16.58 10.25
N TYR A 129 -3.81 16.80 9.95
CA TYR A 129 -4.87 16.78 10.95
C TYR A 129 -4.91 15.43 11.67
N GLY A 130 -4.84 14.32 10.94
CA GLY A 130 -4.87 12.97 11.50
C GLY A 130 -3.70 12.68 12.44
N ILE A 131 -2.49 13.08 12.06
CA ILE A 131 -1.31 12.94 12.92
C ILE A 131 -1.49 13.74 14.21
N GLU A 132 -1.86 15.02 14.11
CA GLU A 132 -2.09 15.85 15.29
C GLU A 132 -3.21 15.31 16.18
N TRP A 133 -4.31 14.86 15.57
CA TRP A 133 -5.45 14.34 16.30
C TRP A 133 -5.09 13.08 17.09
N ILE A 134 -4.33 12.16 16.47
CA ILE A 134 -3.82 10.95 17.14
C ILE A 134 -2.87 11.33 18.28
N LEU A 135 -1.93 12.25 18.06
CA LEU A 135 -1.02 12.72 19.12
C LEU A 135 -1.79 13.25 20.35
N LYS A 136 -2.81 14.08 20.12
CA LYS A 136 -3.68 14.61 21.17
C LYS A 136 -4.47 13.49 21.86
N LYS A 137 -5.04 12.55 21.09
CA LYS A 137 -5.80 11.40 21.64
C LYS A 137 -4.96 10.53 22.58
N TYR A 138 -3.68 10.36 22.29
CA TYR A 138 -2.75 9.59 23.13
C TYR A 138 -1.94 10.46 24.11
N GLY A 139 -2.39 11.70 24.38
CA GLY A 139 -1.86 12.55 25.45
C GLY A 139 -0.46 13.13 25.19
N ASN A 140 0.05 13.07 23.96
CA ASN A 140 1.33 13.68 23.63
C ASN A 140 1.19 15.21 23.61
N LYS A 141 2.04 15.89 24.39
CA LYS A 141 1.98 17.36 24.57
C LYS A 141 2.70 18.14 23.48
N ARG A 142 3.51 17.47 22.66
CA ARG A 142 4.32 18.11 21.62
C ARG A 142 3.49 18.24 20.34
N GLY A 143 3.45 19.45 19.78
CA GLY A 143 2.75 19.75 18.52
C GLY A 143 3.55 19.32 17.29
N LEU A 144 2.92 19.40 16.11
CA LEU A 144 3.58 19.10 14.83
C LEU A 144 4.81 19.98 14.57
N GLU A 145 4.81 21.21 15.07
CA GLU A 145 5.91 22.17 14.98
C GLU A 145 7.20 21.63 15.58
N TYR A 146 7.11 20.92 16.71
CA TYR A 146 8.26 20.31 17.38
C TYR A 146 8.90 19.24 16.49
N TYR A 147 8.09 18.35 15.92
CA TYR A 147 8.58 17.27 15.06
C TYR A 147 9.09 17.80 13.72
N ALA A 148 8.41 18.79 13.13
CA ALA A 148 8.88 19.47 11.94
C ALA A 148 10.25 20.12 12.13
N GLN A 149 10.47 20.74 13.30
CA GLN A 149 11.76 21.32 13.66
C GLN A 149 12.87 20.27 13.75
N ILE A 150 12.59 19.09 14.31
CA ILE A 150 13.55 17.98 14.37
C ILE A 150 13.95 17.54 12.96
N LEU A 151 12.97 17.34 12.08
CA LEU A 151 13.23 16.86 10.72
C LEU A 151 14.00 17.89 9.88
N ASP A 152 13.59 19.17 9.92
CA ASP A 152 14.27 20.26 9.21
C ASP A 152 15.75 20.38 9.63
N ASN A 153 16.06 20.15 10.92
CA ASN A 153 17.43 20.25 11.42
C ASN A 153 18.32 19.05 11.08
N SER A 154 17.72 17.89 10.76
CA SER A 154 18.46 16.62 10.81
C SER A 154 18.48 15.84 9.49
N ILE A 155 17.44 15.97 8.66
CA ILE A 155 17.31 15.16 7.44
C ILE A 155 18.07 15.79 6.26
N GLY A 156 18.07 17.12 6.14
CA GLY A 156 18.74 17.83 5.05
C GLY A 156 18.39 17.29 3.65
N SER A 157 19.40 17.05 2.83
CA SER A 157 19.28 16.49 1.46
C SER A 157 19.69 15.00 1.38
N GLN A 158 19.40 14.22 2.42
CA GLN A 158 19.83 12.82 2.52
C GLN A 158 18.87 11.83 1.86
N LEU A 159 17.61 12.23 1.65
CA LEU A 159 16.60 11.39 1.03
C LEU A 159 16.88 11.22 -0.46
N LYS A 160 16.61 10.01 -0.96
CA LYS A 160 16.76 9.64 -2.36
C LYS A 160 15.42 9.28 -2.99
N ILE A 161 15.31 9.55 -4.30
CA ILE A 161 14.18 9.12 -5.12
C ILE A 161 14.17 7.58 -5.19
N SER A 162 13.03 6.99 -4.85
CA SER A 162 12.80 5.54 -5.02
C SER A 162 12.32 5.23 -6.44
N LYS A 163 12.41 3.96 -6.84
CA LYS A 163 11.98 3.54 -8.17
C LYS A 163 10.51 3.85 -8.46
N ASP A 164 9.63 3.62 -7.49
CA ASP A 164 8.20 3.90 -7.64
C ASP A 164 7.92 5.40 -7.81
N PHE A 165 8.67 6.25 -7.11
CA PHE A 165 8.51 7.69 -7.26
C PHE A 165 9.07 8.18 -8.59
N GLU A 166 10.19 7.65 -9.06
CA GLU A 166 10.67 7.89 -10.44
C GLU A 166 9.60 7.51 -11.47
N ASN A 167 8.98 6.33 -11.34
CA ASN A 167 7.92 5.89 -12.26
C ASN A 167 6.75 6.90 -12.28
N PHE A 168 6.37 7.44 -11.11
CA PHE A 168 5.37 8.51 -11.03
C PHE A 168 5.82 9.79 -11.73
N LEU A 169 7.06 10.22 -11.49
CA LEU A 169 7.65 11.42 -12.08
C LEU A 169 7.66 11.33 -13.61
N VAL A 170 8.15 10.21 -14.16
CA VAL A 170 8.19 9.95 -15.61
C VAL A 170 6.79 9.94 -16.21
N LYS A 171 5.82 9.28 -15.57
CA LYS A 171 4.43 9.23 -16.04
C LYS A 171 3.80 10.62 -16.14
N ASN A 172 4.20 11.54 -15.27
CA ASN A 172 3.62 12.88 -15.13
C ASN A 172 4.55 14.00 -15.63
N LEU A 173 5.58 13.66 -16.39
CA LEU A 173 6.67 14.54 -16.82
C LEU A 173 6.20 15.92 -17.29
N GLN A 174 5.23 15.96 -18.21
CA GLN A 174 4.73 17.21 -18.79
C GLN A 174 3.97 18.06 -17.78
N GLY A 175 3.18 17.44 -16.92
CA GLY A 175 2.46 18.15 -15.86
C GLY A 175 3.42 18.83 -14.88
N ILE A 176 4.49 18.12 -14.51
CA ILE A 176 5.53 18.62 -13.61
C ILE A 176 6.32 19.75 -14.28
N LYS A 177 6.69 19.57 -15.55
CA LYS A 177 7.44 20.58 -16.32
C LYS A 177 6.67 21.89 -16.51
N ASN A 178 5.35 21.80 -16.69
CA ASN A 178 4.48 22.95 -16.91
C ASN A 178 4.11 23.69 -15.63
N ASP A 179 4.36 23.10 -14.46
CA ASP A 179 4.16 23.74 -13.17
C ASP A 179 5.46 24.49 -12.76
N PRO A 180 5.43 25.84 -12.67
CA PRO A 180 6.63 26.64 -12.41
C PRO A 180 7.22 26.43 -11.02
N GLU A 181 6.47 25.84 -10.10
CA GLU A 181 6.89 25.61 -8.71
C GLU A 181 7.43 24.19 -8.53
N LEU A 182 6.86 23.19 -9.20
CA LEU A 182 7.35 21.81 -9.16
C LEU A 182 8.59 21.60 -10.04
N ALA A 183 8.64 22.24 -11.22
CA ALA A 183 9.73 22.03 -12.17
C ALA A 183 11.12 22.27 -11.56
N PRO A 184 11.38 23.37 -10.80
CA PRO A 184 12.69 23.60 -10.16
C PRO A 184 13.11 22.53 -9.15
N PHE A 185 12.17 21.81 -8.54
CA PHE A 185 12.48 20.76 -7.59
C PHE A 185 12.79 19.43 -8.28
N TYR A 186 12.02 19.08 -9.31
CA TYR A 186 12.05 17.74 -9.90
C TYR A 186 12.82 17.64 -11.22
N PHE A 187 13.32 18.74 -11.77
CA PHE A 187 14.18 18.74 -12.96
C PHE A 187 15.61 19.18 -12.65
N ARG A 188 16.57 18.52 -13.29
CA ARG A 188 17.97 18.94 -13.39
C ARG A 188 18.25 19.31 -14.85
N GLY A 189 18.15 20.59 -15.16
CA GLY A 189 18.16 21.06 -16.54
C GLY A 189 16.91 20.57 -17.27
N VAL A 190 17.09 19.61 -18.20
CA VAL A 190 15.98 19.04 -18.99
C VAL A 190 15.56 17.64 -18.55
N GLU A 191 16.32 17.02 -17.65
CA GLU A 191 16.04 15.66 -17.17
C GLU A 191 15.24 15.70 -15.86
N ILE A 192 14.27 14.79 -15.72
CA ILE A 192 13.55 14.58 -14.47
C ILE A 192 14.39 13.72 -13.52
N LEU A 193 14.22 13.90 -12.21
CA LEU A 193 14.95 13.13 -11.21
C LEU A 193 14.67 11.61 -11.34
N LYS A 194 15.75 10.82 -11.22
CA LYS A 194 15.75 9.35 -11.35
C LYS A 194 16.02 8.67 -10.02
N GLU A 195 15.79 7.36 -9.96
CA GLU A 195 16.10 6.54 -8.79
C GLU A 195 17.53 6.79 -8.27
N ASN A 196 17.69 6.79 -6.94
CA ASN A 196 18.94 7.03 -6.21
C ASN A 196 19.50 8.47 -6.29
N GLU A 197 18.92 9.36 -7.08
CA GLU A 197 19.22 10.78 -7.00
C GLU A 197 18.63 11.41 -5.74
N THR A 198 19.28 12.46 -5.25
CA THR A 198 18.79 13.23 -4.09
C THR A 198 17.41 13.84 -4.36
N ALA A 199 16.46 13.51 -3.49
CA ALA A 199 15.13 14.10 -3.50
C ALA A 199 15.16 15.57 -3.05
N PRO A 200 14.19 16.40 -3.48
CA PRO A 200 14.10 17.79 -3.06
C PRO A 200 14.00 17.91 -1.53
N THR A 201 14.74 18.86 -0.96
CA THR A 201 14.61 19.15 0.47
C THR A 201 13.26 19.81 0.75
N LEU A 202 12.48 19.18 1.63
CA LEU A 202 11.20 19.69 2.12
C LEU A 202 11.42 20.47 3.42
N SER A 203 10.87 21.69 3.51
CA SER A 203 10.78 22.38 4.80
C SER A 203 9.49 21.98 5.50
N TYR A 204 9.59 21.05 6.46
CA TYR A 204 8.47 20.54 7.24
C TYR A 204 7.78 21.65 8.03
N LYS A 205 8.54 22.64 8.54
CA LYS A 205 7.93 23.81 9.21
C LYS A 205 7.00 24.59 8.29
N LYS A 206 7.37 24.79 7.02
CA LYS A 206 6.50 25.48 6.05
C LYS A 206 5.23 24.67 5.78
N VAL A 207 5.32 23.34 5.68
CA VAL A 207 4.14 22.47 5.54
C VAL A 207 3.21 22.61 6.74
N VAL A 208 3.77 22.56 7.97
CA VAL A 208 2.98 22.73 9.20
C VAL A 208 2.38 24.13 9.27
N ALA A 209 3.13 25.17 8.92
CA ALA A 209 2.63 26.55 8.90
C ALA A 209 1.47 26.73 7.91
N LEU A 210 1.54 26.11 6.72
CA LEU A 210 0.44 26.07 5.76
C LEU A 210 -0.80 25.41 6.37
N TYR A 211 -0.64 24.26 7.03
CA TYR A 211 -1.73 23.61 7.74
C TYR A 211 -2.33 24.51 8.83
N ARG A 212 -1.51 25.20 9.63
CA ARG A 212 -1.99 26.12 10.67
C ARG A 212 -2.76 27.30 10.10
N LYS A 213 -2.33 27.87 8.97
CA LYS A 213 -3.01 28.96 8.28
C LYS A 213 -4.48 28.62 7.97
N HIS A 214 -4.76 27.35 7.65
CA HIS A 214 -6.08 26.86 7.29
C HIS A 214 -6.76 26.02 8.38
N GLN A 215 -6.21 25.96 9.60
CA GLN A 215 -6.67 25.03 10.63
C GLN A 215 -8.16 25.22 11.01
N LYS A 216 -8.66 26.46 10.95
CA LYS A 216 -10.05 26.78 11.27
C LYS A 216 -11.04 26.37 10.19
N ASP A 217 -10.57 26.20 8.96
CA ASP A 217 -11.39 25.88 7.78
C ASP A 217 -11.43 24.37 7.47
N GLN A 218 -10.80 23.57 8.34
CA GLN A 218 -10.71 22.12 8.17
C GLN A 218 -12.07 21.45 8.38
N LYS A 219 -12.55 20.74 7.37
CA LYS A 219 -13.73 19.87 7.40
C LYS A 219 -13.29 18.42 7.17
N ILE A 220 -12.62 17.86 8.17
CA ILE A 220 -12.08 16.51 8.13
C ILE A 220 -13.09 15.53 8.73
N ILE A 221 -13.37 14.47 7.99
CA ILE A 221 -14.13 13.31 8.46
C ILE A 221 -13.14 12.35 9.14
N ILE A 222 -13.51 11.92 10.34
CA ILE A 222 -12.76 10.94 11.13
C ILE A 222 -13.60 9.68 11.22
N ASN A 223 -13.21 8.63 10.50
CA ASN A 223 -13.82 7.32 10.65
C ASN A 223 -12.92 6.45 11.54
N THR A 224 -13.53 5.84 12.56
CA THR A 224 -12.85 4.91 13.49
C THR A 224 -13.54 3.55 13.54
N SER A 225 -14.60 3.38 12.76
CA SER A 225 -15.43 2.19 12.77
C SER A 225 -14.89 1.14 11.80
N LEU A 226 -14.89 -0.11 12.25
CA LEU A 226 -14.67 -1.28 11.43
C LEU A 226 -15.90 -2.19 11.56
N THR A 227 -16.37 -2.72 10.44
CA THR A 227 -17.44 -3.71 10.38
C THR A 227 -16.92 -5.06 10.84
N GLN A 228 -17.55 -5.65 11.85
CA GLN A 228 -17.18 -6.97 12.37
C GLN A 228 -17.58 -8.08 11.40
N PHE A 229 -16.80 -9.15 11.39
CA PHE A 229 -17.12 -10.40 10.72
C PHE A 229 -16.78 -11.59 11.63
N VAL A 230 -17.45 -12.71 11.37
CA VAL A 230 -17.17 -13.99 12.03
C VAL A 230 -17.05 -15.05 10.95
N THR A 231 -15.98 -15.83 10.99
CA THR A 231 -15.76 -16.96 10.10
C THR A 231 -16.54 -18.19 10.56
N GLU A 232 -16.78 -19.14 9.66
CA GLU A 232 -17.43 -20.42 9.97
C GLU A 232 -16.71 -21.21 11.07
N LYS A 233 -15.38 -21.01 11.21
CA LYS A 233 -14.55 -21.63 12.26
C LYS A 233 -14.60 -20.90 13.60
N GLY A 234 -15.47 -19.88 13.75
CA GLY A 234 -15.65 -19.11 14.98
C GLY A 234 -14.60 -18.02 15.23
N ASN A 235 -13.61 -17.84 14.34
CA ASN A 235 -12.68 -16.70 14.43
C ASN A 235 -13.39 -15.42 14.00
N SER A 236 -13.07 -14.30 14.65
CA SER A 236 -13.64 -12.99 14.32
C SER A 236 -12.56 -11.96 13.99
N GLY A 237 -13.00 -10.89 13.34
CA GLY A 237 -12.19 -9.72 13.04
C GLY A 237 -13.08 -8.56 12.64
N SER A 238 -12.47 -7.45 12.25
CA SER A 238 -13.19 -6.27 11.77
C SER A 238 -12.47 -5.65 10.60
N CYS A 239 -13.21 -5.18 9.60
CA CYS A 239 -12.65 -4.53 8.41
C CYS A 239 -13.33 -3.22 8.07
N ASN A 240 -12.70 -2.35 7.30
CA ASN A 240 -13.27 -1.06 6.89
C ASN A 240 -14.26 -1.19 5.71
N TYR A 241 -14.76 -2.40 5.47
CA TYR A 241 -15.75 -2.75 4.47
C TYR A 241 -16.63 -3.88 5.00
N ASP A 242 -17.81 -4.03 4.42
CA ASP A 242 -18.76 -5.07 4.83
C ASP A 242 -18.41 -6.42 4.17
N PHE A 243 -18.15 -7.43 5.00
CA PHE A 243 -17.89 -8.81 4.57
C PHE A 243 -19.11 -9.44 3.89
N ASN A 244 -20.31 -9.06 4.31
CA ASN A 244 -21.56 -9.62 3.78
C ASN A 244 -21.73 -9.34 2.28
N LEU A 245 -21.12 -8.28 1.76
CA LEU A 245 -21.14 -8.00 0.32
C LEU A 245 -20.51 -9.16 -0.46
N TYR A 246 -19.32 -9.60 -0.04
CA TYR A 246 -18.60 -10.68 -0.71
C TYR A 246 -19.23 -12.05 -0.47
N ASP A 247 -19.82 -12.28 0.70
CA ASP A 247 -20.60 -13.50 0.97
C ASP A 247 -21.79 -13.64 0.02
N ASN A 248 -22.39 -12.51 -0.39
CA ASN A 248 -23.45 -12.45 -1.38
C ASN A 248 -22.94 -12.25 -2.82
N SER A 249 -21.63 -12.45 -3.07
CA SER A 249 -21.00 -12.29 -4.39
C SER A 249 -21.16 -10.89 -5.01
N ILE A 250 -21.26 -9.85 -4.17
CA ILE A 250 -21.29 -8.44 -4.58
C ILE A 250 -19.86 -7.89 -4.56
N PHE A 251 -19.25 -7.78 -5.74
CA PHE A 251 -17.87 -7.30 -5.90
C PHE A 251 -17.84 -5.79 -6.21
N LEU A 252 -17.03 -5.05 -5.45
CA LEU A 252 -16.92 -3.60 -5.55
C LEU A 252 -15.82 -3.23 -6.55
N ILE A 253 -16.01 -3.60 -7.81
CA ILE A 253 -15.02 -3.38 -8.86
C ILE A 253 -14.99 -1.90 -9.26
N ASP A 254 -13.84 -1.25 -9.04
CA ASP A 254 -13.64 0.14 -9.45
C ASP A 254 -12.82 0.22 -10.75
N LYS A 255 -13.04 1.28 -11.53
CA LYS A 255 -12.21 1.63 -12.69
C LYS A 255 -10.90 2.25 -12.24
N ILE A 256 -10.93 3.03 -11.16
CA ILE A 256 -9.75 3.69 -10.59
C ILE A 256 -9.16 2.76 -9.54
N ILE A 257 -7.91 2.36 -9.76
CA ILE A 257 -7.18 1.52 -8.81
C ILE A 257 -6.67 2.42 -7.67
N PRO A 258 -7.08 2.21 -6.40
CA PRO A 258 -6.50 2.92 -5.27
C PRO A 258 -5.02 2.54 -5.12
N VAL A 259 -4.14 3.51 -5.34
CA VAL A 259 -2.71 3.38 -5.07
C VAL A 259 -2.41 4.16 -3.80
N ALA A 260 -1.77 3.53 -2.83
CA ALA A 260 -1.41 4.17 -1.58
C ALA A 260 0.04 3.87 -1.19
N ASN A 261 0.65 4.81 -0.49
CA ASN A 261 1.93 4.61 0.18
C ASN A 261 1.66 3.84 1.48
N LEU A 262 2.20 2.63 1.58
CA LEU A 262 2.15 1.83 2.80
C LEU A 262 3.47 1.99 3.55
N TYR A 263 3.39 2.18 4.86
CA TYR A 263 4.56 2.30 5.73
C TYR A 263 4.17 2.01 7.18
N GLY A 264 5.15 1.71 8.02
CA GLY A 264 4.90 1.39 9.41
C GLY A 264 6.16 1.38 10.26
N LEU A 265 5.94 1.33 11.57
CA LEU A 265 7.00 1.25 12.57
C LEU A 265 6.53 0.36 13.72
N ALA A 266 7.39 -0.52 14.20
CA ALA A 266 7.15 -1.35 15.36
C ALA A 266 8.29 -1.24 16.37
N LEU A 267 7.91 -1.03 17.62
CA LEU A 267 8.69 -1.20 18.84
C LEU A 267 8.16 -2.44 19.58
N PRO A 268 8.82 -2.94 20.64
CA PRO A 268 8.44 -4.23 21.25
C PRO A 268 6.98 -4.32 21.71
N ASN A 269 6.40 -3.22 22.18
CA ASN A 269 5.04 -3.18 22.74
C ASN A 269 4.10 -2.18 22.05
N ALA A 270 4.53 -1.60 20.93
CA ALA A 270 3.75 -0.60 20.22
C ALA A 270 4.09 -0.63 18.74
N ALA A 271 3.10 -0.50 17.88
CA ALA A 271 3.30 -0.50 16.45
C ALA A 271 2.25 0.36 15.77
N PHE A 272 2.58 0.87 14.60
CA PHE A 272 1.57 1.39 13.69
C PHE A 272 1.88 0.98 12.26
N MET A 273 0.81 0.90 11.48
CA MET A 273 0.85 0.71 10.05
C MET A 273 -0.10 1.71 9.42
N ALA A 274 0.37 2.44 8.42
CA ALA A 274 -0.37 3.50 7.78
C ALA A 274 -0.47 3.26 6.27
N SER A 275 -1.57 3.75 5.71
CA SER A 275 -1.82 3.84 4.29
C SER A 275 -2.19 5.27 3.95
N SER A 276 -1.50 5.86 2.97
CA SER A 276 -1.76 7.22 2.55
C SER A 276 -1.96 7.31 1.05
N SER A 277 -3.03 7.99 0.64
CA SER A 277 -3.42 8.08 -0.75
C SER A 277 -4.06 9.42 -1.08
N GLN A 278 -3.93 9.83 -2.34
CA GLN A 278 -4.61 10.99 -2.87
C GLN A 278 -4.85 10.84 -4.36
N LYS A 279 -5.80 11.61 -4.88
CA LYS A 279 -6.07 11.76 -6.31
C LYS A 279 -5.46 13.06 -6.79
N LEU A 280 -4.77 13.00 -7.92
CA LEU A 280 -4.16 14.14 -8.58
C LEU A 280 -4.89 14.37 -9.91
N ASP A 281 -5.93 15.21 -9.89
CA ASP A 281 -6.69 15.54 -11.11
C ASP A 281 -5.87 16.40 -12.08
N LYS A 282 -5.03 17.26 -11.51
CA LYS A 282 -4.00 18.00 -12.22
C LYS A 282 -2.71 17.95 -11.42
N ILE A 283 -1.59 17.82 -12.12
CA ILE A 283 -0.27 18.01 -11.51
C ILE A 283 -0.11 19.49 -11.18
N ALA A 284 -0.06 19.78 -9.89
CA ALA A 284 0.14 21.12 -9.36
C ALA A 284 0.92 21.06 -8.05
N SER A 285 1.72 22.08 -7.78
CA SER A 285 2.36 22.29 -6.48
C SER A 285 1.34 22.53 -5.37
N LEU A 286 1.75 22.21 -4.14
CA LEU A 286 1.07 22.63 -2.92
C LEU A 286 1.82 23.84 -2.33
N ASP A 287 1.32 25.05 -2.59
CA ASP A 287 1.80 26.31 -1.98
C ASP A 287 3.32 26.52 -2.08
N HIS A 288 3.89 26.44 -3.29
CA HIS A 288 5.33 26.62 -3.56
C HIS A 288 6.26 25.59 -2.88
N LEU A 289 5.72 24.47 -2.40
CA LEU A 289 6.49 23.37 -1.79
C LEU A 289 6.75 22.26 -2.81
N PRO A 290 7.78 21.40 -2.60
CA PRO A 290 8.01 20.20 -3.41
C PRO A 290 6.98 19.09 -3.10
N LEU A 291 5.72 19.46 -2.89
CA LEU A 291 4.60 18.57 -2.61
C LEU A 291 3.55 18.71 -3.71
N PHE A 292 2.87 17.62 -4.03
CA PHE A 292 1.77 17.65 -4.99
C PHE A 292 0.46 18.01 -4.27
N LYS A 293 -0.31 18.92 -4.85
CA LYS A 293 -1.67 19.23 -4.41
C LYS A 293 -2.61 18.16 -4.92
N GLY A 294 -3.30 17.48 -4.01
CA GLY A 294 -4.25 16.42 -4.33
C GLY A 294 -5.52 16.48 -3.51
N GLU A 295 -6.40 15.51 -3.77
CA GLU A 295 -7.66 15.34 -3.05
C GLU A 295 -7.63 14.05 -2.23
N SER A 296 -8.16 14.12 -1.00
CA SER A 296 -8.28 12.97 -0.09
C SER A 296 -9.53 12.11 -0.33
N LYS A 297 -10.48 12.60 -1.14
CA LYS A 297 -11.67 11.84 -1.54
C LYS A 297 -11.30 10.78 -2.58
N VAL A 298 -10.64 9.74 -2.09
CA VAL A 298 -10.24 8.56 -2.87
C VAL A 298 -10.76 7.31 -2.21
N ARG A 299 -10.94 6.24 -3.00
CA ARG A 299 -11.23 4.93 -2.43
C ARG A 299 -10.12 4.55 -1.44
N SER A 300 -10.52 4.16 -0.22
CA SER A 300 -9.58 3.70 0.81
C SER A 300 -8.90 2.40 0.40
N SER A 301 -7.73 2.16 0.98
CA SER A 301 -7.21 0.79 1.05
C SER A 301 -8.16 -0.07 1.89
N ALA A 302 -8.31 -1.33 1.52
CA ALA A 302 -9.04 -2.28 2.36
C ALA A 302 -8.17 -2.62 3.57
N VAL A 303 -8.75 -2.58 4.76
CA VAL A 303 -8.06 -2.78 6.03
C VAL A 303 -8.84 -3.78 6.85
N CYS A 304 -8.14 -4.76 7.41
CA CYS A 304 -8.69 -5.72 8.37
C CYS A 304 -7.83 -5.81 9.62
N MET A 305 -8.48 -5.89 10.76
CA MET A 305 -7.92 -6.20 12.07
C MET A 305 -8.52 -7.50 12.55
N ILE A 306 -7.67 -8.50 12.75
CA ILE A 306 -8.05 -9.80 13.27
C ILE A 306 -7.38 -9.93 14.63
N GLU A 307 -8.17 -10.15 15.67
CA GLU A 307 -7.66 -10.36 17.03
C GLU A 307 -8.27 -11.64 17.59
N ASN A 308 -7.42 -12.59 17.99
CA ASN A 308 -7.80 -13.75 18.76
C ASN A 308 -6.95 -13.83 20.04
N LYS A 309 -7.15 -14.86 20.88
CA LYS A 309 -6.45 -14.97 22.17
C LYS A 309 -4.93 -15.04 22.05
N ASP A 310 -4.42 -15.58 20.95
CA ASP A 310 -3.01 -15.89 20.75
C ASP A 310 -2.33 -15.02 19.68
N ALA A 311 -3.11 -14.21 18.94
CA ALA A 311 -2.63 -13.50 17.76
C ALA A 311 -3.36 -12.17 17.53
N LYS A 312 -2.61 -11.21 17.00
CA LYS A 312 -3.16 -10.04 16.31
C LYS A 312 -2.59 -9.96 14.91
N ILE A 313 -3.45 -9.83 13.92
CA ILE A 313 -3.06 -9.71 12.52
C ILE A 313 -3.75 -8.48 11.95
N TRP A 314 -2.96 -7.59 11.38
CA TRP A 314 -3.44 -6.49 10.56
C TRP A 314 -3.12 -6.79 9.11
N ALA A 315 -4.04 -6.46 8.21
CA ALA A 315 -3.80 -6.56 6.78
C ALA A 315 -4.31 -5.31 6.08
N ILE A 316 -3.48 -4.72 5.22
CA ILE A 316 -3.83 -3.60 4.35
C ILE A 316 -3.64 -4.03 2.91
N SER A 317 -4.71 -3.97 2.12
CA SER A 317 -4.74 -4.29 0.71
C SER A 317 -4.98 -3.03 -0.12
N ASN A 318 -4.15 -2.83 -1.15
CA ASN A 318 -4.28 -1.75 -2.12
C ASN A 318 -3.86 -2.21 -3.53
N GLN A 319 -3.77 -1.27 -4.48
CA GLN A 319 -3.33 -1.51 -5.87
C GLN A 319 -4.14 -2.57 -6.62
N SER A 320 -5.40 -2.76 -6.22
CA SER A 320 -6.36 -3.68 -6.82
C SER A 320 -7.62 -2.95 -7.25
N ARG A 321 -8.31 -3.45 -8.27
CA ARG A 321 -9.66 -2.97 -8.62
C ARG A 321 -10.71 -3.29 -7.56
N ASP A 322 -10.43 -4.27 -6.71
CA ASP A 322 -11.19 -4.55 -5.49
C ASP A 322 -10.24 -5.06 -4.38
N PRO A 323 -9.66 -4.16 -3.58
CA PRO A 323 -8.76 -4.57 -2.51
C PRO A 323 -9.45 -5.37 -1.40
N GLY A 324 -10.77 -5.18 -1.21
CA GLY A 324 -11.54 -5.88 -0.18
C GLY A 324 -11.77 -7.35 -0.52
N GLN A 325 -11.99 -7.65 -1.80
CA GLN A 325 -12.06 -9.04 -2.28
C GLN A 325 -10.80 -9.83 -1.95
N HIS A 326 -9.61 -9.23 -2.07
CA HIS A 326 -8.35 -9.93 -1.74
C HIS A 326 -8.25 -10.30 -0.27
N LEU A 327 -8.58 -9.36 0.62
CA LEU A 327 -8.58 -9.63 2.06
C LEU A 327 -9.70 -10.60 2.46
N PHE A 328 -10.85 -10.54 1.79
CA PHE A 328 -11.92 -11.52 1.94
C PHE A 328 -11.43 -12.94 1.61
N HIS A 329 -10.75 -13.12 0.48
CA HIS A 329 -10.17 -14.41 0.10
C HIS A 329 -9.14 -14.90 1.12
N LEU A 330 -8.22 -14.03 1.59
CA LEU A 330 -7.26 -14.42 2.63
C LEU A 330 -7.96 -14.86 3.92
N VAL A 331 -9.05 -14.18 4.30
CA VAL A 331 -9.86 -14.56 5.46
C VAL A 331 -10.48 -15.95 5.26
N ARG A 332 -11.05 -16.21 4.08
CA ARG A 332 -11.61 -17.53 3.72
C ARG A 332 -10.54 -18.63 3.65
N TYR A 333 -9.31 -18.29 3.28
CA TYR A 333 -8.17 -19.21 3.27
C TYR A 333 -7.60 -19.51 4.66
N GLY A 334 -8.13 -18.89 5.71
CA GLY A 334 -7.76 -19.21 7.10
C GLY A 334 -6.79 -18.24 7.74
N LEU A 335 -6.61 -17.02 7.20
CA LEU A 335 -5.83 -15.97 7.84
C LEU A 335 -6.20 -15.78 9.34
N PRO A 336 -7.49 -15.80 9.76
CA PRO A 336 -7.83 -15.63 11.17
C PRO A 336 -7.40 -16.76 12.11
N GLY A 337 -7.17 -17.95 11.55
CA GLY A 337 -6.70 -19.12 12.30
C GLY A 337 -5.18 -19.28 12.28
N SER A 338 -4.44 -18.36 11.64
CA SER A 338 -2.98 -18.42 11.60
C SER A 338 -2.39 -18.20 12.99
N GLN A 339 -1.35 -18.96 13.32
CA GLN A 339 -0.68 -18.93 14.63
C GLN A 339 0.77 -18.45 14.55
N THR A 340 1.32 -18.34 13.34
CA THR A 340 2.70 -17.89 13.11
C THR A 340 2.81 -16.86 11.99
N THR A 341 3.87 -16.06 12.03
CA THR A 341 4.23 -15.08 10.99
C THR A 341 4.47 -15.76 9.66
N SER A 342 5.09 -16.95 9.68
CA SER A 342 5.38 -17.74 8.48
C SER A 342 4.10 -18.19 7.77
N GLU A 343 3.06 -18.59 8.51
CA GLU A 343 1.74 -18.93 7.94
C GLU A 343 1.08 -17.73 7.28
N VAL A 344 1.08 -16.58 7.96
CA VAL A 344 0.55 -15.33 7.41
C VAL A 344 1.31 -14.92 6.14
N ASN A 345 2.65 -15.00 6.15
CA ASN A 345 3.47 -14.72 4.98
C ASN A 345 3.15 -15.65 3.81
N ARG A 346 2.97 -16.95 4.06
CA ARG A 346 2.57 -17.92 3.03
C ARG A 346 1.20 -17.55 2.43
N LEU A 347 0.24 -17.15 3.26
CA LEU A 347 -1.09 -16.74 2.79
C LEU A 347 -1.03 -15.45 1.96
N ILE A 348 -0.29 -14.43 2.40
CA ILE A 348 -0.16 -13.15 1.68
C ILE A 348 0.47 -13.35 0.30
N ARG A 349 1.45 -14.26 0.19
CA ARG A 349 2.13 -14.57 -1.07
C ARG A 349 1.34 -15.49 -1.98
N HIS A 350 0.29 -16.13 -1.45
CA HIS A 350 -0.57 -17.02 -2.21
C HIS A 350 -1.13 -16.35 -3.47
N SER A 351 -1.39 -17.14 -4.51
CA SER A 351 -1.99 -16.65 -5.75
C SER A 351 -3.29 -15.90 -5.47
N ARG A 352 -3.40 -14.70 -6.05
CA ARG A 352 -4.61 -13.89 -5.93
C ARG A 352 -5.50 -14.10 -7.12
N HIS A 353 -6.78 -13.88 -6.88
CA HIS A 353 -7.78 -13.90 -7.93
C HIS A 353 -8.86 -12.85 -7.65
N LEU A 354 -9.44 -12.35 -8.74
CA LEU A 354 -10.46 -11.32 -8.75
C LEU A 354 -11.65 -11.84 -9.55
N PHE A 355 -12.82 -11.87 -8.94
CA PHE A 355 -14.07 -12.16 -9.65
C PHE A 355 -14.65 -10.85 -10.18
N LEU A 356 -14.97 -10.82 -11.47
CA LEU A 356 -15.63 -9.70 -12.11
C LEU A 356 -17.06 -10.09 -12.45
N SER A 357 -18.03 -9.24 -12.12
CA SER A 357 -19.41 -9.32 -12.60
C SER A 357 -19.53 -8.54 -13.93
N ASP A 358 -20.34 -9.07 -14.84
CA ASP A 358 -20.70 -8.46 -16.14
C ASP A 358 -19.58 -8.26 -17.18
N PRO A 359 -19.27 -9.29 -18.00
CA PRO A 359 -19.62 -10.70 -17.83
C PRO A 359 -18.85 -11.35 -16.67
N VAL A 360 -19.39 -12.45 -16.13
CA VAL A 360 -18.72 -13.25 -15.11
C VAL A 360 -17.43 -13.81 -15.67
N ARG A 361 -16.31 -13.47 -15.03
CA ARG A 361 -14.97 -13.95 -15.39
C ARG A 361 -14.04 -13.91 -14.18
N LEU A 362 -13.00 -14.72 -14.24
CA LEU A 362 -11.96 -14.81 -13.23
C LEU A 362 -10.67 -14.21 -13.79
N ILE A 363 -10.01 -13.36 -13.00
CA ILE A 363 -8.60 -13.00 -13.25
C ILE A 363 -7.77 -13.63 -12.14
N ILE A 364 -6.66 -14.29 -12.47
CA ILE A 364 -5.78 -14.97 -11.52
C ILE A 364 -4.30 -14.69 -11.82
N GLU A 365 -3.48 -14.73 -10.77
CA GLU A 365 -2.02 -14.79 -10.85
C GLU A 365 -1.55 -16.23 -11.11
N SER A 366 -1.73 -16.75 -12.34
CA SER A 366 -1.51 -18.18 -12.63
C SER A 366 -0.07 -18.62 -12.36
N GLY A 367 0.92 -17.74 -12.59
CA GLY A 367 2.33 -18.02 -12.31
C GLY A 367 2.69 -18.28 -10.85
N ARG A 368 1.78 -17.99 -9.90
CA ARG A 368 1.94 -18.28 -8.47
C ARG A 368 1.02 -19.38 -7.95
N SER A 369 0.30 -20.04 -8.86
CA SER A 369 -0.67 -21.09 -8.56
C SER A 369 -0.04 -22.46 -8.83
N SER A 370 -0.43 -23.50 -8.08
CA SER A 370 -0.09 -24.86 -8.46
C SER A 370 -0.97 -25.35 -9.62
N GLU A 371 -0.53 -26.39 -10.32
CA GLU A 371 -1.31 -27.04 -11.38
C GLU A 371 -2.70 -27.48 -10.87
N ASP A 372 -2.77 -28.15 -9.72
CA ASP A 372 -4.02 -28.55 -9.07
C ASP A 372 -4.98 -27.36 -8.84
N GLN A 373 -4.44 -26.19 -8.47
CA GLN A 373 -5.25 -25.00 -8.27
C GLN A 373 -5.82 -24.48 -9.58
N ILE A 374 -5.01 -24.44 -10.64
CA ILE A 374 -5.43 -24.03 -11.97
C ILE A 374 -6.50 -24.99 -12.49
N GLU A 375 -6.30 -26.31 -12.37
CA GLU A 375 -7.28 -27.31 -12.78
C GLU A 375 -8.61 -27.16 -12.04
N ASN A 376 -8.57 -26.93 -10.73
CA ASN A 376 -9.78 -26.72 -9.95
C ASN A 376 -10.53 -25.43 -10.35
N LEU A 377 -9.81 -24.39 -10.75
CA LEU A 377 -10.41 -23.16 -11.26
C LEU A 377 -10.98 -23.33 -12.66
N LEU A 378 -10.34 -24.10 -13.53
CA LEU A 378 -10.85 -24.42 -14.87
C LEU A 378 -12.18 -25.17 -14.82
N LYS A 379 -12.44 -25.94 -13.75
CA LYS A 379 -13.74 -26.59 -13.52
C LYS A 379 -14.89 -25.60 -13.27
N LEU A 380 -14.61 -24.33 -12.96
CA LEU A 380 -15.65 -23.32 -12.71
C LEU A 380 -16.44 -22.93 -13.97
N ASN A 381 -16.01 -23.37 -15.16
CA ASN A 381 -16.65 -23.07 -16.45
C ASN A 381 -16.87 -21.56 -16.67
N LEU A 382 -15.90 -20.75 -16.26
CA LEU A 382 -15.87 -19.31 -16.44
C LEU A 382 -14.62 -18.92 -17.26
N PRO A 383 -14.66 -17.83 -18.06
CA PRO A 383 -13.47 -17.30 -18.68
C PRO A 383 -12.40 -16.93 -17.64
N ILE A 384 -11.19 -17.46 -17.81
CA ILE A 384 -10.04 -17.21 -16.92
C ILE A 384 -9.00 -16.40 -17.68
N TYR A 385 -8.53 -15.32 -17.06
CA TYR A 385 -7.46 -14.47 -17.57
C TYR A 385 -6.29 -14.49 -16.59
N ASN A 386 -5.07 -14.58 -17.11
CA ASN A 386 -3.88 -14.43 -16.29
C ASN A 386 -3.54 -12.94 -16.10
N ALA A 387 -3.04 -12.58 -14.92
CA ALA A 387 -2.43 -11.30 -14.63
C ALA A 387 -1.16 -11.49 -13.80
N ASP A 388 -0.11 -10.71 -14.09
CA ASP A 388 1.17 -10.84 -13.37
C ASP A 388 1.05 -10.44 -11.89
N LYS A 389 0.21 -9.44 -11.60
CA LYS A 389 -0.10 -8.96 -10.25
C LYS A 389 -1.50 -8.37 -10.17
N LEU A 390 -2.26 -8.73 -9.13
CA LEU A 390 -3.65 -8.28 -8.93
C LEU A 390 -3.84 -7.34 -7.74
N GLY A 391 -2.79 -7.04 -6.99
CA GLY A 391 -2.85 -6.13 -5.86
C GLY A 391 -1.57 -6.18 -5.03
N ASN A 392 -1.65 -5.56 -3.87
CA ASN A 392 -0.59 -5.52 -2.88
C ASN A 392 -1.20 -5.71 -1.50
N ILE A 393 -0.61 -6.56 -0.68
CA ILE A 393 -1.08 -6.81 0.69
C ILE A 393 0.10 -6.75 1.64
N TRP A 394 0.10 -5.78 2.54
CA TRP A 394 1.06 -5.77 3.64
C TRP A 394 0.35 -6.13 4.93
N SER A 395 1.09 -6.73 5.86
CA SER A 395 0.55 -7.16 7.14
C SER A 395 1.47 -6.82 8.29
N TYR A 396 0.88 -6.76 9.47
CA TYR A 396 1.59 -6.73 10.73
C TYR A 396 1.01 -7.82 11.63
N THR A 397 1.89 -8.60 12.25
CA THR A 397 1.52 -9.70 13.13
C THR A 397 2.05 -9.45 14.53
N MET A 398 1.29 -9.89 15.54
CA MET A 398 1.73 -10.01 16.92
C MET A 398 1.40 -11.43 17.38
N PHE A 399 2.43 -12.27 17.41
CA PHE A 399 2.35 -13.65 17.88
C PHE A 399 3.30 -13.86 19.08
N LYS A 400 3.26 -15.04 19.70
CA LYS A 400 4.18 -15.40 20.80
C LYS A 400 5.66 -15.35 20.39
N GLU A 401 5.96 -15.65 19.12
CA GLU A 401 7.28 -15.52 18.50
C GLU A 401 7.74 -14.07 18.26
N GLY A 402 6.85 -13.10 18.47
CA GLY A 402 7.13 -11.67 18.39
C GLY A 402 6.30 -10.95 17.34
N ASN A 403 6.57 -9.65 17.22
CA ASN A 403 5.88 -8.75 16.32
C ASN A 403 6.62 -8.64 14.99
N ARG A 404 5.94 -8.72 13.85
CA ARG A 404 6.58 -8.64 12.53
C ARG A 404 5.71 -7.93 11.50
N PHE A 405 6.30 -7.00 10.74
CA PHE A 405 5.78 -6.62 9.43
C PHE A 405 6.05 -7.71 8.41
N ILE A 406 5.10 -7.88 7.49
CA ILE A 406 5.18 -8.77 6.34
C ILE A 406 4.85 -7.94 5.10
N ILE A 407 5.77 -7.93 4.14
CA ILE A 407 5.60 -7.29 2.84
C ILE A 407 5.29 -8.32 1.77
N ASP A 408 4.47 -7.91 0.81
CA ASP A 408 4.20 -8.66 -0.40
C ASP A 408 5.26 -8.35 -1.46
N ASP A 409 5.89 -9.41 -1.96
CA ASP A 409 7.00 -9.37 -2.91
C ASP A 409 6.60 -8.91 -4.33
N ARG A 410 5.29 -8.82 -4.62
CA ARG A 410 4.80 -8.27 -5.90
C ARG A 410 5.04 -6.77 -6.05
N ASN A 411 5.32 -6.07 -4.95
CA ASN A 411 5.55 -4.63 -4.97
C ASN A 411 6.83 -4.27 -4.22
N PRO A 412 7.54 -3.22 -4.68
CA PRO A 412 8.72 -2.74 -3.98
C PRO A 412 8.39 -2.41 -2.53
N GLY A 413 9.09 -3.04 -1.61
CA GLY A 413 8.92 -2.88 -0.19
C GLY A 413 10.23 -3.20 0.51
N ALA A 414 10.49 -2.48 1.59
CA ALA A 414 11.71 -2.58 2.34
C ALA A 414 11.37 -2.73 3.82
N PHE A 415 12.23 -3.42 4.56
CA PHE A 415 12.15 -3.44 6.02
C PHE A 415 13.53 -3.31 6.66
N THR A 416 13.56 -2.58 7.77
CA THR A 416 14.75 -2.44 8.61
C THR A 416 14.49 -3.18 9.91
N CYS A 417 15.38 -4.12 10.26
CA CYS A 417 15.32 -4.89 11.50
C CYS A 417 16.53 -4.51 12.36
N LYS A 418 16.31 -3.85 13.50
CA LYS A 418 17.39 -3.38 14.39
C LYS A 418 17.17 -3.75 15.85
#